data_AF-A0A2M9Z8R2-F1
#
_entry.id   AF-A0A2M9Z8R2-F1
#
_cell.length_a   1.000
_cell.length_b   1.000
_cell.length_c   1.000
_cell.angle_alpha   90.00
_cell.angle_beta   90.00
_cell.angle_gamma   90.00
#
_symmetry.space_group_name_H-M   'P 1'
#
loop_
_entity.id
_entity.type
_entity.pdbx_description
1 polymer ?
#
loop_
_entity_poly.entity_id
_entity_poly.type
_entity_poly.pdbx_seq_one_letter_code
_entity_poly.pdbx_strand_id
1 'polypeptide(L)'
;MKHLTVLFLFSYISLINCGGGPSQDLSGLLLLLGTGGPANSFHCGQTVANPVSYSSYSSSLPAVIADNSGFISAAGGNNCGTAALVDNDDGTVTDTQNKFIWTLCTAYNPGTVQLYDYVSPNCNTGAVGTDRDITQSQAVTFCENLTFAGHSDWILPDAIQLDTLYTASSPYTIDPFAIVAKNSLRRMSVVWSSTQTADGIIHAYTSGTERFVAAEKTAIGLASLVCVAKI
;
A
#
# COMPACT_ATOMS: atom_id res chain seq x y z
N MET A 1 54.75 7.16 -19.44
CA MET A 1 53.36 6.69 -19.43
C MET A 1 53.01 6.33 -18.00
N LYS A 2 52.26 7.18 -17.29
CA LYS A 2 51.91 6.99 -15.87
C LYS A 2 50.55 6.29 -15.80
N HIS A 3 50.51 5.05 -15.33
CA HIS A 3 49.27 4.30 -15.12
C HIS A 3 48.65 4.72 -13.79
N LEU A 4 47.53 5.44 -13.86
CA LEU A 4 46.70 5.80 -12.71
C LEU A 4 45.86 4.56 -12.35
N THR A 5 46.18 3.94 -11.21
CA THR A 5 45.43 2.78 -10.71
C THR A 5 44.31 3.31 -9.82
N VAL A 6 43.07 3.19 -10.27
CA VAL A 6 41.87 3.57 -9.50
C VAL A 6 41.53 2.41 -8.56
N LEU A 7 41.72 2.62 -7.25
CA LEU A 7 41.23 1.72 -6.21
C LEU A 7 39.72 1.88 -6.08
N PHE A 8 38.96 0.88 -6.50
CA PHE A 8 37.53 0.77 -6.16
C PHE A 8 37.40 0.27 -4.72
N LEU A 9 37.10 1.19 -3.80
CA LEU A 9 36.75 0.88 -2.42
C LEU A 9 35.29 0.42 -2.41
N PHE A 10 35.05 -0.89 -2.47
CA PHE A 10 33.71 -1.44 -2.22
C PHE A 10 33.38 -1.30 -0.74
N SER A 11 32.50 -0.35 -0.39
CA SER A 11 31.90 -0.30 0.93
C SER A 11 30.95 -1.48 1.08
N TYR A 12 31.30 -2.40 1.96
CA TYR A 12 30.44 -3.49 2.39
C TYR A 12 29.34 -2.88 3.27
N ILE A 13 28.22 -2.47 2.67
CA ILE A 13 27.00 -2.17 3.43
C ILE A 13 26.40 -3.51 3.84
N SER A 14 26.38 -3.76 5.14
CA SER A 14 25.85 -4.97 5.77
C SER A 14 24.36 -5.14 5.43
N LEU A 15 24.04 -5.95 4.41
CA LEU A 15 22.68 -6.38 4.04
C LEU A 15 22.04 -7.35 5.06
N ILE A 16 22.52 -7.38 6.30
CA ILE A 16 22.18 -8.39 7.30
C ILE A 16 20.96 -7.93 8.11
N ASN A 17 19.84 -7.65 7.43
CA ASN A 17 18.48 -7.80 8.01
C ASN A 17 17.32 -7.57 7.01
N CYS A 18 17.53 -7.67 5.70
CA CYS A 18 16.43 -7.56 4.75
C CYS A 18 15.73 -8.91 4.61
N GLY A 19 14.57 -9.07 5.27
CA GLY A 19 13.66 -10.18 4.97
C GLY A 19 13.25 -10.10 3.49
N GLY A 20 13.59 -11.13 2.71
CA GLY A 20 13.50 -11.15 1.25
C GLY A 20 12.09 -11.33 0.69
N GLY A 21 11.12 -10.56 1.18
CA GLY A 21 9.77 -10.50 0.63
C GLY A 21 9.68 -9.50 -0.55
N PRO A 22 8.82 -9.76 -1.55
CA PRO A 22 8.64 -8.88 -2.73
C PRO A 22 8.09 -7.48 -2.37
N SER A 23 7.58 -7.27 -1.16
CA SER A 23 7.12 -5.96 -0.66
C SER A 23 8.25 -4.96 -0.37
N GLN A 24 9.52 -5.38 -0.43
CA GLN A 24 10.69 -4.53 -0.17
C GLN A 24 11.26 -4.03 -1.49
N ASP A 25 10.55 -3.13 -2.18
CA ASP A 25 11.08 -2.49 -3.38
C ASP A 25 12.20 -1.50 -3.01
N LEU A 26 13.43 -1.99 -2.98
CA LEU A 26 14.64 -1.20 -2.72
C LEU A 26 15.09 -0.36 -3.93
N SER A 27 14.29 -0.27 -5.01
CA SER A 27 14.62 0.57 -6.17
C SER A 27 14.84 2.03 -5.78
N GLY A 28 14.19 2.51 -4.71
CA GLY A 28 14.42 3.83 -4.13
C GLY A 28 15.80 4.01 -3.46
N LEU A 29 16.41 2.94 -2.96
CA LEU A 29 17.71 3.02 -2.27
C LEU A 29 18.89 3.27 -3.23
N LEU A 30 18.73 2.94 -4.52
CA LEU A 30 19.73 3.24 -5.55
C LEU A 30 19.91 4.76 -5.80
N LEU A 31 18.96 5.61 -5.39
CA LEU A 31 19.03 7.06 -5.55
C LEU A 31 20.09 7.72 -4.65
N LEU A 32 20.53 7.07 -3.57
CA LEU A 32 21.55 7.66 -2.68
C LEU A 32 22.98 7.50 -3.21
N LEU A 33 23.20 6.71 -4.26
CA LEU A 33 24.53 6.40 -4.80
C LEU A 33 24.73 6.77 -6.27
N GLY A 34 23.71 7.26 -6.97
CA GLY A 34 23.78 7.50 -8.42
C GLY A 34 23.28 8.88 -8.84
N THR A 35 24.21 9.77 -9.19
CA THR A 35 23.92 10.85 -10.15
C THR A 35 23.51 10.20 -11.48
N GLY A 36 22.24 10.27 -11.91
CA GLY A 36 21.85 9.59 -13.15
C GLY A 36 20.49 9.96 -13.74
N GLY A 37 20.53 10.70 -14.86
CA GLY A 37 19.90 10.43 -16.16
C GLY A 37 18.41 10.00 -16.28
N PRO A 38 17.71 10.43 -17.36
CA PRO A 38 16.30 10.13 -17.59
C PRO A 38 16.14 8.76 -18.27
N ALA A 39 16.14 7.67 -17.51
CA ALA A 39 15.62 6.37 -17.94
C ALA A 39 15.69 5.37 -16.79
N ASN A 40 14.66 5.31 -15.95
CA ASN A 40 14.31 4.16 -15.10
C ASN A 40 12.84 4.36 -14.70
N SER A 41 11.99 3.40 -15.03
CA SER A 41 10.56 3.37 -14.68
C SER A 41 10.41 3.17 -13.17
N PHE A 42 10.59 4.24 -12.40
CA PHE A 42 10.35 4.24 -10.97
C PHE A 42 8.86 4.38 -10.71
N HIS A 43 8.25 3.32 -10.22
CA HIS A 43 6.93 3.41 -9.60
C HIS A 43 7.08 4.15 -8.27
N CYS A 44 6.11 4.98 -7.93
CA CYS A 44 6.10 5.69 -6.66
C CYS A 44 5.80 4.74 -5.48
N GLY A 45 6.01 5.21 -4.25
CA GLY A 45 5.87 4.40 -3.04
C GLY A 45 6.95 4.66 -2.01
N GLN A 46 7.09 3.76 -1.05
CA GLN A 46 8.07 3.88 0.03
C GLN A 46 9.51 3.84 -0.49
N THR A 47 10.32 4.84 -0.13
CA THR A 47 11.73 4.93 -0.56
C THR A 47 12.73 4.87 0.59
N VAL A 48 12.25 4.86 1.83
CA VAL A 48 13.10 4.71 3.02
C VAL A 48 13.21 3.25 3.45
N ALA A 49 14.33 2.93 4.09
CA ALA A 49 14.51 1.63 4.72
C ALA A 49 13.54 1.44 5.89
N ASN A 50 13.05 0.22 6.04
CA ASN A 50 12.22 -0.19 7.16
C ASN A 50 13.07 -0.39 8.44
N PRO A 51 12.49 -0.16 9.64
CA PRO A 51 11.12 0.31 9.88
C PRO A 51 10.98 1.84 9.77
N VAL A 52 9.83 2.30 9.27
CA VAL A 52 9.44 3.72 9.26
C VAL A 52 9.00 4.14 10.66
N SER A 53 9.51 5.28 11.14
CA SER A 53 9.12 5.87 12.42
C SER A 53 7.82 6.68 12.27
N TYR A 54 6.99 6.69 13.32
CA TYR A 54 5.77 7.49 13.36
C TYR A 54 5.45 7.94 14.81
N SER A 55 4.59 8.95 14.95
CA SER A 55 4.06 9.42 16.23
C SER A 55 2.58 9.05 16.38
N SER A 56 2.20 8.41 17.49
CA SER A 56 0.82 8.04 17.78
C SER A 56 0.14 9.04 18.70
N TYR A 57 -1.20 9.14 18.60
CA TYR A 57 -2.04 9.94 19.50
C TYR A 57 -2.26 9.28 20.88
N SER A 58 -1.99 7.97 20.97
CA SER A 58 -2.20 7.13 22.16
C SER A 58 -1.07 6.13 22.33
N SER A 59 -0.78 5.74 23.58
CA SER A 59 0.13 4.64 23.93
C SER A 59 -0.53 3.25 23.87
N SER A 60 -1.83 3.16 23.54
CA SER A 60 -2.56 1.90 23.36
C SER A 60 -3.05 1.74 21.93
N LEU A 61 -2.93 0.54 21.36
CA LEU A 61 -3.36 0.21 20.00
C LEU A 61 -4.80 -0.33 19.97
N PRO A 62 -5.57 -0.11 18.88
CA PRO A 62 -5.22 0.71 17.71
C PRO A 62 -5.19 2.21 18.04
N ALA A 63 -4.25 2.94 17.45
CA ALA A 63 -4.04 4.37 17.68
C ALA A 63 -3.94 5.15 16.36
N VAL A 64 -4.65 6.26 16.27
CA VAL A 64 -4.51 7.19 15.14
C VAL A 64 -3.10 7.81 15.16
N ILE A 65 -2.47 7.90 13.99
CA ILE A 65 -1.22 8.62 13.79
C ILE A 65 -1.52 10.12 13.74
N ALA A 66 -0.93 10.88 14.66
CA ALA A 66 -1.25 12.29 14.85
C ALA A 66 -0.83 13.15 13.65
N ASP A 67 0.38 12.90 13.13
CA ASP A 67 0.96 13.62 12.01
C ASP A 67 0.99 12.76 10.75
N ASN A 68 -0.15 12.67 10.07
CA ASN A 68 -0.30 11.90 8.83
C ASN A 68 0.65 12.40 7.71
N SER A 69 0.90 13.71 7.64
CA SER A 69 1.79 14.30 6.64
C SER A 69 3.26 14.04 6.95
N GLY A 70 3.62 14.11 8.24
CA GLY A 70 4.92 13.70 8.74
C GLY A 70 5.19 12.22 8.54
N PHE A 71 4.18 11.36 8.71
CA PHE A 71 4.30 9.92 8.42
C PHE A 71 4.59 9.64 6.94
N ILE A 72 3.85 10.26 6.01
CA ILE A 72 4.15 10.16 4.57
C ILE A 72 5.56 10.68 4.26
N SER A 73 5.96 11.78 4.88
CA SER A 73 7.32 12.34 4.72
C SER A 73 8.38 11.36 5.23
N ALA A 74 8.14 10.73 6.38
CA ALA A 74 9.02 9.73 6.98
C ALA A 74 9.13 8.47 6.13
N ALA A 75 8.07 8.08 5.42
CA ALA A 75 8.05 6.92 4.51
C ALA A 75 8.80 7.17 3.18
N GLY A 76 9.23 8.39 2.89
CA GLY A 76 9.91 8.73 1.63
C GLY A 76 9.31 9.89 0.85
N GLY A 77 8.26 10.51 1.40
CA GLY A 77 7.61 11.69 0.83
C GLY A 77 6.58 11.35 -0.26
N ASN A 78 5.83 12.37 -0.65
CA ASN A 78 4.79 12.26 -1.67
C ASN A 78 5.38 12.19 -3.08
N ASN A 79 5.99 11.05 -3.41
CA ASN A 79 6.57 10.78 -4.73
C ASN A 79 5.57 10.16 -5.72
N CYS A 80 4.30 10.02 -5.31
CA CYS A 80 3.18 9.69 -6.19
C CYS A 80 2.47 10.96 -6.67
N GLY A 81 1.87 10.88 -7.86
CA GLY A 81 0.89 11.85 -8.32
C GLY A 81 -0.51 11.54 -7.79
N THR A 82 -1.42 12.50 -7.93
CA THR A 82 -2.86 12.24 -7.71
C THR A 82 -3.33 11.16 -8.66
N ALA A 83 -3.88 10.07 -8.12
CA ALA A 83 -4.27 8.92 -8.92
C ALA A 83 -5.32 9.29 -9.98
N ALA A 84 -5.14 8.74 -11.20
CA ALA A 84 -6.03 8.93 -12.34
C ALA A 84 -6.59 7.58 -12.74
N LEU A 85 -7.73 7.24 -12.15
CA LEU A 85 -8.23 5.87 -12.12
C LEU A 85 -9.23 5.57 -13.23
N VAL A 86 -9.06 4.41 -13.88
CA VAL A 86 -9.92 3.86 -14.93
C VAL A 86 -10.32 2.45 -14.53
N ASP A 87 -11.62 2.21 -14.39
CA ASP A 87 -12.17 0.88 -14.15
C ASP A 87 -12.06 0.04 -15.43
N ASN A 88 -11.45 -1.14 -15.33
CA ASN A 88 -11.21 -2.04 -16.46
C ASN A 88 -12.38 -3.01 -16.71
N ASP A 89 -13.40 -2.99 -15.85
CA ASP A 89 -14.59 -3.87 -15.90
C ASP A 89 -14.30 -5.38 -15.79
N ASP A 90 -13.13 -5.73 -15.27
CA ASP A 90 -12.66 -7.10 -15.00
C ASP A 90 -12.35 -7.33 -13.51
N GLY A 91 -12.77 -6.40 -12.65
CA GLY A 91 -12.46 -6.38 -11.22
C GLY A 91 -11.14 -5.69 -10.88
N THR A 92 -10.51 -5.02 -11.84
CA THR A 92 -9.33 -4.17 -11.61
C THR A 92 -9.56 -2.70 -11.98
N VAL A 93 -8.69 -1.84 -11.46
CA VAL A 93 -8.68 -0.40 -11.70
C VAL A 93 -7.27 0.03 -12.08
N THR A 94 -7.11 0.63 -13.26
CA THR A 94 -5.84 1.18 -13.72
C THR A 94 -5.64 2.59 -13.17
N ASP A 95 -4.53 2.83 -12.45
CA ASP A 95 -4.01 4.17 -12.18
C ASP A 95 -3.05 4.59 -13.28
N THR A 96 -3.55 5.40 -14.21
CA THR A 96 -2.78 5.86 -15.37
C THR A 96 -1.69 6.86 -15.02
N GLN A 97 -1.80 7.55 -13.88
CA GLN A 97 -0.84 8.55 -13.40
C GLN A 97 0.35 7.86 -12.71
N ASN A 98 0.09 6.91 -11.82
CA ASN A 98 1.14 6.26 -11.02
C ASN A 98 1.61 4.91 -11.57
N LYS A 99 1.02 4.46 -12.69
CA LYS A 99 1.36 3.19 -13.36
C LYS A 99 1.15 2.00 -12.43
N PHE A 100 -0.05 1.96 -11.86
CA PHE A 100 -0.52 0.84 -11.07
C PHE A 100 -1.78 0.23 -11.67
N ILE A 101 -2.00 -1.03 -11.34
CA ILE A 101 -3.30 -1.67 -11.43
C ILE A 101 -3.70 -2.13 -10.03
N TRP A 102 -4.93 -1.88 -9.65
CA TRP A 102 -5.46 -2.16 -8.32
C TRP A 102 -6.55 -3.23 -8.42
N THR A 103 -6.69 -4.06 -7.40
CA THR A 103 -7.95 -4.82 -7.22
C THR A 103 -9.07 -3.84 -6.88
N LEU A 104 -10.16 -3.86 -7.65
CA LEU A 104 -11.32 -3.00 -7.41
C LEU A 104 -12.02 -3.36 -6.09
N CYS A 105 -12.09 -4.66 -5.80
CA CYS A 105 -12.78 -5.19 -4.65
C CYS A 105 -11.80 -5.46 -3.51
N THR A 106 -12.22 -5.17 -2.27
CA THR A 106 -11.50 -5.57 -1.07
C THR A 106 -11.56 -7.08 -0.85
N ALA A 107 -10.84 -7.60 0.16
CA ALA A 107 -10.93 -9.00 0.55
C ALA A 107 -11.76 -9.24 1.82
N TYR A 108 -12.10 -10.49 2.07
CA TYR A 108 -12.70 -10.96 3.30
C TYR A 108 -12.15 -12.34 3.70
N ASN A 109 -12.43 -12.77 4.93
CA ASN A 109 -11.90 -14.01 5.48
C ASN A 109 -12.97 -14.87 6.18
N PRO A 110 -13.68 -15.75 5.46
CA PRO A 110 -14.58 -16.74 6.04
C PRO A 110 -13.83 -18.01 6.54
N GLY A 111 -12.51 -17.95 6.69
CA GLY A 111 -11.61 -19.06 7.00
C GLY A 111 -10.43 -19.16 6.03
N THR A 112 -10.59 -18.66 4.81
CA THR A 112 -9.49 -18.44 3.84
C THR A 112 -9.73 -17.12 3.14
N VAL A 113 -8.72 -16.24 3.13
CA VAL A 113 -8.82 -14.91 2.54
C VAL A 113 -9.16 -15.03 1.05
N GLN A 114 -10.15 -14.26 0.59
CA GLN A 114 -10.57 -14.21 -0.80
C GLN A 114 -11.09 -12.81 -1.17
N LEU A 115 -11.05 -12.45 -2.45
CA LEU A 115 -11.62 -11.18 -2.94
C LEU A 115 -13.15 -11.23 -2.95
N TYR A 116 -13.75 -10.08 -2.71
CA TYR A 116 -15.16 -9.83 -2.99
C TYR A 116 -15.46 -9.87 -4.50
N ASP A 117 -16.68 -10.27 -4.88
CA ASP A 117 -17.11 -10.41 -6.27
C ASP A 117 -17.47 -9.07 -6.91
N TYR A 118 -16.72 -8.66 -7.94
CA TYR A 118 -16.89 -7.38 -8.64
C TYR A 118 -18.13 -7.30 -9.54
N VAL A 119 -18.74 -8.43 -9.91
CA VAL A 119 -19.91 -8.47 -10.82
C VAL A 119 -21.16 -7.93 -10.12
N SER A 120 -21.22 -8.09 -8.81
CA SER A 120 -22.32 -7.61 -7.98
C SER A 120 -22.11 -6.15 -7.55
N PRO A 121 -23.17 -5.33 -7.44
CA PRO A 121 -23.06 -3.98 -6.91
C PRO A 121 -22.35 -3.96 -5.54
N ASN A 122 -21.49 -2.97 -5.33
CA ASN A 122 -20.65 -2.80 -4.15
C ASN A 122 -19.68 -3.98 -3.93
N CYS A 123 -19.32 -4.71 -4.97
CA CYS A 123 -18.60 -5.97 -4.88
C CYS A 123 -19.24 -7.02 -3.94
N ASN A 124 -20.57 -7.04 -3.78
CA ASN A 124 -21.25 -7.87 -2.78
C ASN A 124 -20.81 -7.66 -1.31
N THR A 125 -20.09 -6.57 -0.99
CA THR A 125 -19.79 -6.18 0.41
C THR A 125 -21.05 -5.81 1.21
N GLY A 126 -22.20 -5.74 0.52
CA GLY A 126 -23.58 -5.61 1.00
C GLY A 126 -23.94 -6.43 2.22
N ALA A 127 -23.53 -7.70 2.20
CA ALA A 127 -24.04 -8.74 3.09
C ALA A 127 -23.13 -9.04 4.29
N VAL A 128 -21.91 -8.50 4.33
CA VAL A 128 -20.88 -8.94 5.28
C VAL A 128 -20.38 -7.76 6.10
N GLY A 129 -21.10 -7.53 7.20
CA GLY A 129 -20.96 -6.35 8.05
C GLY A 129 -19.70 -6.28 8.91
N THR A 130 -18.80 -7.28 8.86
CA THR A 130 -17.67 -7.36 9.81
C THR A 130 -16.40 -8.03 9.27
N ASP A 131 -16.21 -8.13 7.95
CA ASP A 131 -15.10 -8.93 7.38
C ASP A 131 -13.75 -8.17 7.30
N ARG A 132 -13.36 -7.60 8.44
CA ARG A 132 -12.04 -7.03 8.69
C ARG A 132 -11.13 -8.00 9.45
N ASP A 133 -11.50 -9.28 9.45
CA ASP A 133 -10.83 -10.39 10.13
C ASP A 133 -9.63 -10.91 9.32
N ILE A 134 -8.79 -9.97 8.91
CA ILE A 134 -7.54 -10.21 8.18
C ILE A 134 -6.44 -9.56 9.00
N THR A 135 -5.43 -10.32 9.38
CA THR A 135 -4.19 -9.78 9.95
C THR A 135 -3.33 -9.16 8.85
N GLN A 136 -2.40 -8.26 9.20
CA GLN A 136 -1.49 -7.67 8.22
C GLN A 136 -0.70 -8.75 7.45
N SER A 137 -0.22 -9.78 8.16
CA SER A 137 0.53 -10.87 7.52
C SER A 137 -0.33 -11.67 6.55
N GLN A 138 -1.59 -11.96 6.89
CA GLN A 138 -2.51 -12.60 5.95
C GLN A 138 -2.77 -11.73 4.72
N ALA A 139 -2.84 -10.41 4.89
CA ALA A 139 -3.02 -9.50 3.77
C ALA A 139 -1.83 -9.49 2.80
N VAL A 140 -0.61 -9.44 3.34
CA VAL A 140 0.63 -9.57 2.54
C VAL A 140 0.63 -10.91 1.79
N THR A 141 0.47 -12.02 2.52
CA THR A 141 0.48 -13.36 1.92
C THR A 141 -0.62 -13.55 0.88
N PHE A 142 -1.79 -12.96 1.09
CA PHE A 142 -2.88 -13.04 0.13
C PHE A 142 -2.52 -12.35 -1.18
N CYS A 143 -2.05 -11.09 -1.12
CA CYS A 143 -1.68 -10.36 -2.34
C CYS A 143 -0.54 -11.06 -3.08
N GLU A 144 0.52 -11.49 -2.40
CA GLU A 144 1.68 -12.14 -3.02
C GLU A 144 1.35 -13.48 -3.72
N ASN A 145 0.28 -14.16 -3.31
CA ASN A 145 -0.17 -15.41 -3.92
C ASN A 145 -1.36 -15.22 -4.87
N LEU A 146 -1.86 -13.99 -5.02
CA LEU A 146 -3.02 -13.71 -5.85
C LEU A 146 -2.67 -13.90 -7.34
N THR A 147 -3.48 -14.67 -8.05
CA THR A 147 -3.51 -14.67 -9.51
C THR A 147 -4.89 -14.22 -9.96
N PHE A 148 -5.00 -13.03 -10.53
CA PHE A 148 -6.26 -12.38 -10.82
C PHE A 148 -6.15 -11.44 -12.02
N ALA A 149 -7.18 -11.42 -12.88
CA ALA A 149 -7.25 -10.60 -14.09
C ALA A 149 -6.00 -10.69 -15.01
N GLY A 150 -5.36 -11.86 -15.06
CA GLY A 150 -4.14 -12.08 -15.86
C GLY A 150 -2.83 -11.64 -15.21
N HIS A 151 -2.88 -11.14 -13.97
CA HIS A 151 -1.72 -10.74 -13.18
C HIS A 151 -1.42 -11.71 -12.04
N SER A 152 -0.14 -11.90 -11.73
CA SER A 152 0.37 -12.74 -10.62
C SER A 152 1.46 -12.04 -9.81
N ASP A 153 1.61 -10.74 -10.01
CA ASP A 153 2.62 -9.85 -9.43
C ASP A 153 2.00 -8.88 -8.41
N TRP A 154 0.83 -9.25 -7.89
CA TRP A 154 0.11 -8.50 -6.88
C TRP A 154 0.91 -8.42 -5.57
N ILE A 155 0.91 -7.24 -4.96
CA ILE A 155 1.50 -6.98 -3.66
C ILE A 155 0.54 -6.17 -2.79
N LEU A 156 0.73 -6.23 -1.47
CA LEU A 156 0.04 -5.32 -0.57
C LEU A 156 0.65 -3.91 -0.72
N PRO A 157 -0.17 -2.88 -1.02
CA PRO A 157 0.33 -1.53 -1.24
C PRO A 157 0.92 -0.91 0.03
N ASP A 158 1.92 -0.06 -0.15
CA ASP A 158 2.48 0.73 0.95
C ASP A 158 1.61 1.94 1.29
N ALA A 159 1.94 2.64 2.37
CA ALA A 159 1.17 3.77 2.87
C ALA A 159 1.13 4.95 1.89
N ILE A 160 2.20 5.19 1.12
CA ILE A 160 2.26 6.25 0.11
C ILE A 160 1.35 5.90 -1.07
N GLN A 161 1.38 4.65 -1.53
CA GLN A 161 0.52 4.17 -2.61
C GLN A 161 -0.96 4.25 -2.23
N LEU A 162 -1.34 3.77 -1.04
CA LEU A 162 -2.73 3.84 -0.54
C LEU A 162 -3.22 5.28 -0.39
N ASP A 163 -2.35 6.21 -0.04
CA ASP A 163 -2.69 7.63 0.10
C ASP A 163 -3.07 8.29 -1.22
N THR A 164 -2.64 7.75 -2.36
CA THR A 164 -3.08 8.23 -3.68
C THR A 164 -4.57 8.04 -3.93
N LEU A 165 -5.19 7.09 -3.25
CA LEU A 165 -6.62 6.79 -3.37
C LEU A 165 -7.49 7.66 -2.45
N TYR A 166 -6.86 8.44 -1.55
CA TYR A 166 -7.53 9.26 -0.57
C TYR A 166 -7.90 10.65 -1.12
N THR A 167 -8.99 11.23 -0.60
CA THR A 167 -9.35 12.63 -0.82
C THR A 167 -9.83 13.27 0.48
N ALA A 168 -9.62 14.58 0.65
CA ALA A 168 -9.99 15.30 1.87
C ALA A 168 -11.51 15.55 2.02
N SER A 169 -12.31 15.21 1.01
CA SER A 169 -13.77 15.40 1.00
C SER A 169 -14.50 14.07 0.99
N SER A 170 -15.64 13.98 1.68
CA SER A 170 -16.51 12.79 1.62
C SER A 170 -16.79 12.43 0.15
N PRO A 171 -16.56 11.16 -0.27
CA PRO A 171 -16.49 9.96 0.56
C PRO A 171 -15.08 9.52 1.00
N TYR A 172 -14.09 10.40 0.99
CA TYR A 172 -12.69 10.21 1.43
C TYR A 172 -11.86 9.21 0.62
N THR A 173 -12.47 8.61 -0.40
CA THR A 173 -11.85 7.84 -1.49
C THR A 173 -12.15 8.52 -2.82
N ILE A 174 -11.30 8.32 -3.83
CA ILE A 174 -11.56 8.81 -5.18
C ILE A 174 -12.28 7.75 -6.05
N ASP A 175 -12.90 8.19 -7.14
CA ASP A 175 -13.48 7.28 -8.14
C ASP A 175 -12.39 6.42 -8.79
N PRO A 176 -12.63 5.14 -9.11
CA PRO A 176 -13.90 4.42 -9.03
C PRO A 176 -14.21 3.80 -7.66
N PHE A 177 -13.31 3.89 -6.68
CA PHE A 177 -13.53 3.35 -5.33
C PHE A 177 -14.64 4.06 -4.55
N ALA A 178 -15.02 5.27 -4.98
CA ALA A 178 -16.10 6.06 -4.40
C ALA A 178 -17.49 5.83 -5.03
N ILE A 179 -17.58 5.25 -6.24
CA ILE A 179 -18.85 5.12 -6.98
C ILE A 179 -19.74 4.03 -6.37
N VAL A 180 -21.00 4.37 -6.08
CA VAL A 180 -21.99 3.50 -5.38
C VAL A 180 -22.09 2.07 -5.93
N ALA A 181 -21.84 1.84 -7.22
CA ALA A 181 -21.90 0.51 -7.82
C ALA A 181 -20.67 -0.37 -7.54
N LYS A 182 -19.50 0.18 -7.21
CA LYS A 182 -18.21 -0.54 -7.11
C LYS A 182 -17.34 -0.07 -5.92
N ASN A 183 -17.99 0.40 -4.84
CA ASN A 183 -17.39 1.11 -3.70
C ASN A 183 -16.92 0.22 -2.52
N SER A 184 -16.36 -0.96 -2.79
CA SER A 184 -15.95 -1.90 -1.71
C SER A 184 -14.96 -1.27 -0.72
N LEU A 185 -13.97 -0.53 -1.23
CA LEU A 185 -12.96 0.16 -0.43
C LEU A 185 -13.60 1.25 0.44
N ARG A 186 -14.51 2.05 -0.12
CA ARG A 186 -15.29 3.03 0.64
C ARG A 186 -16.08 2.37 1.77
N ARG A 187 -16.70 1.22 1.51
CA ARG A 187 -17.54 0.51 2.49
C ARG A 187 -16.73 -0.14 3.60
N MET A 188 -15.60 -0.73 3.24
CA MET A 188 -14.69 -1.32 4.21
C MET A 188 -13.91 -0.25 4.95
N SER A 189 -13.64 0.89 4.31
CA SER A 189 -13.02 2.12 4.79
C SER A 189 -11.63 2.00 5.41
N VAL A 190 -11.13 0.80 5.66
CA VAL A 190 -9.84 0.55 6.32
C VAL A 190 -9.16 -0.67 5.70
N VAL A 191 -7.92 -0.47 5.26
CA VAL A 191 -7.10 -1.51 4.64
C VAL A 191 -5.69 -1.51 5.20
N TRP A 192 -5.11 -2.70 5.31
CA TRP A 192 -3.72 -2.84 5.72
C TRP A 192 -2.76 -2.25 4.68
N SER A 193 -1.67 -1.70 5.18
CA SER A 193 -0.49 -1.30 4.41
C SER A 193 0.65 -2.29 4.61
N SER A 194 1.50 -2.43 3.60
CA SER A 194 2.78 -3.15 3.71
C SER A 194 3.90 -2.33 4.34
N THR A 195 3.70 -1.02 4.59
CA THR A 195 4.67 -0.17 5.27
C THR A 195 5.03 -0.77 6.63
N GLN A 196 6.31 -1.13 6.79
CA GLN A 196 6.77 -1.75 8.03
C GLN A 196 7.13 -0.65 9.02
N THR A 197 6.40 -0.64 10.13
CA THR A 197 6.76 0.14 11.32
C THR A 197 6.97 -0.83 12.49
N ALA A 198 7.11 -0.29 13.70
CA ALA A 198 6.99 -1.08 14.92
C ALA A 198 5.65 -1.86 14.94
N ASP A 199 4.59 -1.24 14.39
CA ASP A 199 3.23 -1.74 14.35
C ASP A 199 2.76 -1.99 12.91
N GLY A 200 1.59 -2.62 12.77
CA GLY A 200 0.89 -2.68 11.50
C GLY A 200 0.24 -1.33 11.21
N ILE A 201 0.31 -0.87 9.97
CA ILE A 201 -0.30 0.39 9.54
C ILE A 201 -1.55 0.10 8.72
N ILE A 202 -2.64 0.77 9.08
CA ILE A 202 -3.91 0.76 8.38
C ILE A 202 -4.09 2.13 7.74
N HIS A 203 -4.43 2.16 6.44
CA HIS A 203 -4.94 3.38 5.81
C HIS A 203 -6.46 3.45 6.02
N ALA A 204 -6.95 4.58 6.49
CA ALA A 204 -8.34 4.85 6.81
C ALA A 204 -8.93 5.91 5.87
N TYR A 205 -10.01 5.55 5.21
CA TYR A 205 -10.82 6.40 4.34
C TYR A 205 -12.12 6.84 5.03
N THR A 206 -12.02 7.24 6.30
CA THR A 206 -13.18 7.54 7.16
C THR A 206 -13.33 9.03 7.46
N SER A 207 -12.28 9.84 7.31
CA SER A 207 -12.29 11.25 7.67
C SER A 207 -11.31 12.07 6.84
N GLY A 208 -11.45 13.41 6.92
CA GLY A 208 -10.55 14.37 6.26
C GLY A 208 -9.18 14.53 6.94
N THR A 209 -8.99 13.95 8.12
CA THR A 209 -7.87 14.29 9.03
C THR A 209 -7.15 13.10 9.64
N GLU A 210 -7.79 11.93 9.72
CA GLU A 210 -7.26 10.70 10.31
C GLU A 210 -7.12 9.65 9.21
N ARG A 211 -5.92 9.54 8.63
CA ARG A 211 -5.64 8.69 7.46
C ARG A 211 -4.88 7.42 7.81
N PHE A 212 -4.11 7.44 8.89
CA PHE A 212 -3.32 6.29 9.30
C PHE A 212 -3.62 5.90 10.74
N VAL A 213 -3.80 4.60 10.94
CA VAL A 213 -4.00 3.97 12.24
C VAL A 213 -2.92 2.92 12.44
N ALA A 214 -2.18 3.02 13.53
CA ALA A 214 -1.29 1.96 13.98
C ALA A 214 -2.08 0.91 14.75
N ALA A 215 -1.77 -0.36 14.55
CA ALA A 215 -2.41 -1.49 15.19
C ALA A 215 -1.43 -2.65 15.37
N GLU A 216 -1.72 -3.56 16.29
CA GLU A 216 -0.93 -4.79 16.40
C GLU A 216 -0.96 -5.56 15.06
N LYS A 217 0.18 -6.05 14.59
CA LYS A 217 0.27 -6.78 13.31
C LYS A 217 -0.62 -8.04 13.27
N THR A 218 -0.89 -8.59 14.45
CA THR A 218 -1.74 -9.78 14.68
C THR A 218 -3.20 -9.45 14.92
N ALA A 219 -3.59 -8.17 14.93
CA ALA A 219 -4.96 -7.78 15.18
C ALA A 219 -5.88 -8.27 14.05
N ILE A 220 -7.06 -8.75 14.46
CA ILE A 220 -8.18 -9.10 13.59
C ILE A 220 -9.33 -8.12 13.85
N GLY A 221 -10.34 -8.11 12.99
CA GLY A 221 -11.49 -7.21 13.07
C GLY A 221 -11.18 -5.74 12.74
N LEU A 222 -9.95 -5.42 12.33
CA LEU A 222 -9.51 -4.03 12.18
C LEU A 222 -9.46 -3.54 10.73
N ALA A 223 -8.96 -4.34 9.79
CA ALA A 223 -8.84 -3.92 8.40
C ALA A 223 -8.98 -5.07 7.41
N SER A 224 -9.33 -4.71 6.19
CA SER A 224 -9.27 -5.59 5.03
C SER A 224 -7.98 -5.30 4.24
N LEU A 225 -7.99 -5.55 2.93
CA LEU A 225 -6.92 -5.24 2.01
C LEU A 225 -7.48 -4.88 0.64
N VAL A 226 -6.67 -4.18 -0.13
CA VAL A 226 -6.66 -4.19 -1.60
C VAL A 226 -5.24 -4.55 -2.03
N CYS A 227 -5.08 -5.10 -3.22
CA CYS A 227 -3.76 -5.39 -3.79
C CYS A 227 -3.46 -4.42 -4.93
N VAL A 228 -2.17 -4.19 -5.16
CA VAL A 228 -1.66 -3.39 -6.26
C VAL A 228 -0.62 -4.20 -7.05
N ALA A 229 -0.59 -4.01 -8.37
CA ALA A 229 0.49 -4.47 -9.24
C ALA A 229 1.00 -3.30 -10.09
N LYS A 230 2.20 -3.44 -10.64
CA LYS A 230 2.91 -2.40 -11.40
C LYS A 230 2.72 -2.64 -12.89
N ILE A 231 2.51 -1.58 -13.69
CA ILE A 231 2.27 -1.66 -15.14
C ILE A 231 3.20 -0.81 -16.00
#